data_AF-A0A6A5RN62-F1
#
_entry.id   AF-A0A6A5RN62-F1
#
_cell.length_a   1.000
_cell.length_b   1.000
_cell.length_c   1.000
_cell.angle_alpha   90.00
_cell.angle_beta   90.00
_cell.angle_gamma   90.00
#
_symmetry.space_group_name_H-M   'P 1'
#
loop_
_entity.id
_entity.type
_entity.pdbx_description
1 polymer ?
#
loop_
_entity_poly.entity_id
_entity_poly.type
_entity_poly.pdbx_seq_one_letter_code
_entity_poly.pdbx_strand_id
1 'polypeptide(L)'
;FMPLSSAIYFRPHDLAPFSVLKTRYRNEIRALSVLDDAAPIRKERFVVSYNKAREEALSERLIRAGWRAAGLCSFNPNLVLLSSQVTGRPVTPLAASQALTTSEQVFNTPQSSQALNKAQQQLLLSESLSRSTRIVLGKAGEAITEANTRAAQLKAENQQLKYQLDHCKITCTRKRVQVNPNERFSNVESIQAAIDRAAALQVQQASTSAEKEAEKAAAAALARTLNSMYTQWQI
;
A
#
# COMPACT_ATOMS: atom_id res chain seq x y z
N PHE A 1 19.65 -33.04 -23.25
CA PHE A 1 18.90 -33.16 -21.98
C PHE A 1 18.87 -31.79 -21.31
N MET A 2 17.69 -31.21 -21.12
CA MET A 2 17.55 -29.98 -20.32
C MET A 2 17.52 -30.37 -18.83
N PRO A 3 18.25 -29.67 -17.93
CA PRO A 3 18.21 -29.96 -16.50
C PRO A 3 16.79 -29.79 -15.98
N LEU A 4 16.33 -30.68 -15.08
CA LEU A 4 14.95 -30.73 -14.55
C LEU A 4 14.44 -29.37 -14.04
N SER A 5 15.34 -28.50 -13.57
CA SER A 5 15.06 -27.13 -13.12
C SER A 5 14.60 -26.18 -14.22
N SER A 6 14.99 -26.40 -15.48
CA SER A 6 14.66 -25.51 -16.61
C SER A 6 13.24 -25.69 -17.14
N ALA A 7 12.64 -26.89 -16.96
CA ALA A 7 11.27 -27.18 -17.38
C ALA A 7 10.21 -26.32 -16.67
N ILE A 8 10.47 -25.87 -15.44
CA ILE A 8 9.56 -25.00 -14.68
C ILE A 8 9.48 -23.60 -15.28
N TYR A 9 10.59 -23.08 -15.81
CA TYR A 9 10.68 -21.71 -16.32
C TYR A 9 10.07 -21.54 -17.71
N PHE A 10 10.02 -22.61 -18.51
CA PHE A 10 9.50 -22.59 -19.88
C PHE A 10 8.07 -23.12 -20.00
N ARG A 11 7.29 -23.05 -18.92
CA ARG A 11 5.87 -23.37 -19.04
C ARG A 11 5.16 -22.26 -19.81
N PRO A 12 4.40 -22.60 -20.86
CA PRO A 12 3.91 -21.61 -21.81
C PRO A 12 2.88 -20.65 -21.18
N HIS A 13 2.21 -21.05 -20.10
CA HIS A 13 1.33 -20.17 -19.33
C HIS A 13 2.10 -19.09 -18.55
N ASP A 14 3.33 -19.35 -18.12
CA ASP A 14 4.16 -18.40 -17.35
C ASP A 14 4.79 -17.34 -18.27
N LEU A 15 4.97 -17.66 -19.55
CA LEU A 15 5.62 -16.78 -20.53
C LEU A 15 4.73 -15.62 -20.99
N ALA A 16 3.42 -15.82 -21.21
CA ALA A 16 2.52 -14.75 -21.65
C ALA A 16 1.24 -14.59 -20.81
N PRO A 17 0.35 -15.59 -20.66
CA PRO A 17 -0.89 -15.39 -19.92
C PRO A 17 -0.68 -14.94 -18.46
N PHE A 18 0.14 -15.65 -17.68
CA PHE A 18 0.31 -15.33 -16.27
C PHE A 18 1.23 -14.13 -16.02
N SER A 19 2.18 -13.86 -16.92
CA SER A 19 3.02 -12.66 -16.83
C SER A 19 2.18 -11.39 -17.07
N VAL A 20 1.29 -11.41 -18.07
CA VAL A 20 0.35 -10.32 -18.34
C VAL A 20 -0.67 -10.19 -17.21
N LEU A 21 -1.25 -11.30 -16.73
CA LEU A 21 -2.19 -11.32 -15.60
C LEU A 21 -1.59 -10.63 -14.37
N LYS A 22 -0.39 -11.05 -13.95
CA LYS A 22 0.30 -10.49 -12.78
C LYS A 22 0.58 -9.00 -12.95
N THR A 23 0.98 -8.57 -14.16
CA THR A 23 1.31 -7.17 -14.43
C THR A 23 0.06 -6.29 -14.41
N ARG A 24 -0.99 -6.68 -15.12
CA ARG A 24 -2.28 -5.96 -15.15
C ARG A 24 -2.90 -5.87 -13.77
N TYR A 25 -2.98 -6.99 -13.07
CA TYR A 25 -3.48 -7.03 -11.70
C TYR A 25 -2.70 -6.10 -10.76
N ARG A 26 -1.36 -6.11 -10.81
CA ARG A 26 -0.53 -5.20 -9.99
C ARG A 26 -0.79 -3.72 -10.31
N ASN A 27 -1.00 -3.38 -11.57
CA ASN A 27 -1.29 -2.01 -11.98
C ASN A 27 -2.67 -1.55 -11.48
N GLU A 28 -3.69 -2.41 -11.60
CA GLU A 28 -5.04 -2.14 -11.08
C GLU A 28 -5.02 -1.97 -9.55
N ILE A 29 -4.35 -2.86 -8.83
CA ILE A 29 -4.21 -2.74 -7.36
C ILE A 29 -3.47 -1.46 -6.97
N ARG A 30 -2.41 -1.09 -7.70
CA ARG A 30 -1.66 0.16 -7.44
C ARG A 30 -2.52 1.40 -7.68
N ALA A 31 -3.40 1.40 -8.68
CA ALA A 31 -4.33 2.50 -8.91
C ALA A 31 -5.37 2.59 -7.78
N LEU A 32 -5.88 1.43 -7.32
CA LEU A 32 -6.89 1.36 -6.27
C LEU A 32 -6.35 1.65 -4.86
N SER A 33 -5.06 1.39 -4.60
CA SER A 33 -4.43 1.67 -3.30
C SER A 33 -4.34 3.16 -2.96
N VAL A 34 -4.55 4.04 -3.93
CA VAL A 34 -4.59 5.50 -3.73
C VAL A 34 -5.90 5.96 -3.09
N LEU A 35 -6.98 5.17 -3.19
CA LEU A 35 -8.34 5.63 -2.95
C LEU A 35 -8.93 5.27 -1.57
N ASP A 36 -8.51 4.18 -0.89
CA ASP A 36 -8.98 3.85 0.47
C ASP A 36 -8.31 2.59 1.08
N ASP A 37 -8.27 2.46 2.42
CA ASP A 37 -7.75 1.29 3.16
C ASP A 37 -8.86 0.46 3.87
N ALA A 38 -10.13 0.69 3.57
CA ALA A 38 -11.23 -0.09 4.17
C ALA A 38 -11.24 -1.57 3.72
N ALA A 39 -11.12 -2.52 4.67
CA ALA A 39 -10.94 -3.96 4.41
C ALA A 39 -12.07 -4.69 3.63
N PRO A 40 -13.38 -4.38 3.80
CA PRO A 40 -14.44 -5.03 3.03
C PRO A 40 -14.41 -4.61 1.56
N ILE A 41 -14.23 -3.30 1.31
CA ILE A 41 -14.12 -2.69 -0.02
C ILE A 41 -12.91 -3.27 -0.78
N ARG A 42 -11.84 -3.64 -0.07
CA ARG A 42 -10.66 -4.30 -0.64
C ARG A 42 -10.96 -5.67 -1.28
N LYS A 43 -11.85 -6.49 -0.69
CA LYS A 43 -12.15 -7.83 -1.23
C LYS A 43 -12.97 -7.77 -2.52
N GLU A 44 -13.99 -6.91 -2.57
CA GLU A 44 -14.82 -6.73 -3.77
C GLU A 44 -13.97 -6.17 -4.92
N ARG A 45 -13.18 -5.12 -4.64
CA ARG A 45 -12.25 -4.53 -5.60
C ARG A 45 -11.17 -5.52 -6.06
N PHE A 46 -10.72 -6.42 -5.18
CA PHE A 46 -9.81 -7.52 -5.55
C PHE A 46 -10.43 -8.44 -6.59
N VAL A 47 -11.68 -8.89 -6.37
CA VAL A 47 -12.36 -9.80 -7.29
C VAL A 47 -12.58 -9.14 -8.65
N VAL A 48 -13.03 -7.87 -8.66
CA VAL A 48 -13.25 -7.11 -9.89
C VAL A 48 -11.95 -6.89 -10.66
N SER A 49 -10.88 -6.44 -9.99
CA SER A 49 -9.58 -6.20 -10.63
C SER A 49 -8.93 -7.49 -11.14
N TYR A 50 -9.09 -8.60 -10.42
CA TYR A 50 -8.63 -9.90 -10.87
C TYR A 50 -9.41 -10.39 -12.10
N ASN A 51 -10.74 -10.30 -12.09
CA ASN A 51 -11.57 -10.72 -13.22
C ASN A 51 -11.24 -9.93 -14.49
N LYS A 52 -11.11 -8.60 -14.37
CA LYS A 52 -10.69 -7.73 -15.46
C LYS A 52 -9.31 -8.13 -16.02
N ALA A 53 -8.32 -8.31 -15.13
CA ALA A 53 -6.99 -8.74 -15.55
C ALA A 53 -6.99 -10.15 -16.17
N ARG A 54 -7.88 -11.04 -15.71
CA ARG A 54 -8.05 -12.42 -16.22
C ARG A 54 -8.64 -12.45 -17.62
N GLU A 55 -9.66 -11.66 -17.90
CA GLU A 55 -10.26 -11.56 -19.23
C GLU A 55 -9.24 -11.07 -20.27
N GLU A 56 -8.43 -10.07 -19.92
CA GLU A 56 -7.36 -9.59 -20.78
C GLU A 56 -6.26 -10.64 -20.98
N ALA A 57 -5.83 -11.29 -19.89
CA ALA A 57 -4.67 -12.18 -19.88
C ALA A 57 -4.93 -13.57 -20.48
N LEU A 58 -6.14 -14.11 -20.30
CA LEU A 58 -6.57 -15.41 -20.85
C LEU A 58 -7.21 -15.28 -22.23
N SER A 59 -6.87 -14.23 -22.98
CA SER A 59 -7.23 -14.10 -24.38
C SER A 59 -6.51 -15.14 -25.24
N GLU A 60 -7.19 -15.65 -26.27
CA GLU A 60 -6.62 -16.60 -27.24
C GLU A 60 -5.27 -16.11 -27.81
N ARG A 61 -5.14 -14.80 -28.05
CA ARG A 61 -3.92 -14.19 -28.56
C ARG A 61 -2.73 -14.43 -27.63
N LEU A 62 -2.91 -14.26 -26.33
CA LEU A 62 -1.86 -14.40 -25.32
C LEU A 62 -1.55 -15.86 -25.02
N ILE A 63 -2.56 -16.73 -25.05
CA ILE A 63 -2.36 -18.18 -24.96
C ILE A 63 -1.50 -18.66 -26.13
N ARG A 64 -1.87 -18.32 -27.37
CA ARG A 64 -1.06 -18.67 -28.56
C ARG A 64 0.34 -18.05 -28.50
N ALA A 65 0.47 -16.83 -27.97
CA ALA A 65 1.78 -16.18 -27.79
C ALA A 65 2.66 -16.93 -26.78
N GLY A 66 2.11 -17.38 -25.66
CA GLY A 66 2.85 -18.16 -24.65
C GLY A 66 3.34 -19.51 -25.20
N TRP A 67 2.51 -20.18 -26.00
CA TRP A 67 2.85 -21.44 -26.65
C TRP A 67 3.88 -21.25 -27.77
N ARG A 68 3.84 -20.14 -28.51
CA ARG A 68 4.91 -19.75 -29.45
C ARG A 68 6.22 -19.45 -28.73
N ALA A 69 6.17 -18.70 -27.62
CA ALA A 69 7.35 -18.36 -26.84
C ALA A 69 8.01 -19.60 -26.21
N ALA A 70 7.23 -20.61 -25.83
CA ALA A 70 7.73 -21.90 -25.37
C ALA A 70 8.23 -22.80 -26.52
N GLY A 71 8.13 -22.38 -27.77
CA GLY A 71 8.50 -23.21 -28.93
C GLY A 71 7.60 -24.42 -29.14
N LEU A 72 6.35 -24.40 -28.62
CA LEU A 72 5.37 -25.49 -28.74
C LEU A 72 4.34 -25.24 -29.85
N CYS A 73 4.09 -23.98 -30.20
CA CYS A 73 3.27 -23.61 -31.36
C CYS A 73 4.19 -23.47 -32.57
N SER A 74 4.22 -24.50 -33.42
CA SER A 74 5.37 -24.93 -34.25
C SER A 74 6.55 -25.37 -33.37
N PHE A 75 6.83 -26.68 -33.36
CA PHE A 75 7.86 -27.24 -32.50
C PHE A 75 9.24 -26.68 -32.87
N ASN A 76 9.77 -25.78 -32.04
CA ASN A 76 11.07 -25.14 -32.26
C ASN A 76 11.80 -24.91 -30.91
N PRO A 77 12.63 -25.87 -30.48
CA PRO A 77 13.31 -25.80 -29.18
C PRO A 77 14.36 -24.68 -29.11
N ASN A 78 14.84 -24.17 -30.25
CA ASN A 78 15.87 -23.12 -30.28
C ASN A 78 15.36 -21.80 -29.68
N LEU A 79 14.06 -21.52 -29.76
CA LEU A 79 13.45 -20.32 -29.16
C LEU A 79 13.61 -20.29 -27.64
N VAL A 80 13.54 -21.44 -27.00
CA VAL A 80 13.72 -21.60 -25.55
C VAL A 80 15.20 -21.55 -25.18
N LEU A 81 16.03 -22.27 -25.94
CA LEU A 81 17.48 -22.38 -25.68
C LEU A 81 18.24 -21.06 -25.87
N LEU A 82 17.84 -20.26 -26.86
CA LEU A 82 18.44 -18.95 -27.16
C LEU A 82 17.76 -17.79 -26.42
N SER A 83 16.79 -18.09 -25.55
CA SER A 83 16.09 -17.05 -24.80
C SER A 83 17.00 -16.38 -23.78
N SER A 84 16.77 -15.08 -23.54
CA SER A 84 17.47 -14.32 -22.51
C SER A 84 17.28 -14.89 -21.09
N GLN A 85 16.25 -15.74 -20.87
CA GLN A 85 16.06 -16.42 -19.60
C GLN A 85 17.05 -17.56 -19.35
N VAL A 86 17.62 -18.16 -20.40
CA VAL A 86 18.64 -19.23 -20.32
C VAL A 86 20.04 -18.66 -20.53
N THR A 87 20.23 -17.84 -21.57
CA THR A 87 21.55 -17.31 -21.93
C THR A 87 21.91 -16.04 -21.14
N GLY A 88 20.89 -15.29 -20.69
CA GLY A 88 21.06 -13.98 -20.06
C GLY A 88 20.80 -13.98 -18.56
N ARG A 89 20.92 -15.12 -17.86
CA ARG A 89 20.91 -15.10 -16.39
C ARG A 89 22.08 -14.22 -15.94
N PRO A 90 21.86 -13.03 -15.36
CA PRO A 90 22.95 -12.40 -14.65
C PRO A 90 23.30 -13.40 -13.55
N VAL A 91 24.54 -13.88 -13.53
CA VAL A 91 25.13 -14.30 -12.27
C VAL A 91 24.87 -13.09 -11.39
N THR A 92 23.96 -13.22 -10.41
CA THR A 92 23.74 -12.17 -9.42
C THR A 92 25.14 -11.78 -8.99
N PRO A 93 25.63 -10.56 -9.32
CA PRO A 93 26.99 -10.22 -8.94
C PRO A 93 27.04 -10.48 -7.45
N LEU A 94 27.96 -11.36 -7.03
CA LEU A 94 28.22 -11.54 -5.61
C LEU A 94 28.41 -10.12 -5.09
N ALA A 95 27.50 -9.68 -4.21
CA ALA A 95 27.38 -8.28 -3.82
C ALA A 95 28.79 -7.73 -3.65
N ALA A 96 29.20 -6.82 -4.54
CA ALA A 96 30.58 -6.39 -4.64
C ALA A 96 31.04 -6.07 -3.23
N SER A 97 32.00 -6.85 -2.75
CA SER A 97 32.46 -6.78 -1.37
C SER A 97 32.89 -5.34 -1.14
N GLN A 98 32.08 -4.62 -0.37
CA GLN A 98 32.34 -3.29 0.16
C GLN A 98 33.47 -3.38 1.22
N ALA A 99 34.51 -4.15 0.94
CA ALA A 99 35.61 -4.42 1.86
C ALA A 99 36.40 -3.16 2.21
N LEU A 100 36.28 -2.10 1.41
CA LEU A 100 36.95 -0.82 1.63
C LEU A 100 36.12 0.19 2.45
N THR A 101 34.82 -0.02 2.67
CA THR A 101 33.98 0.90 3.50
C THR A 101 33.68 0.34 4.89
N THR A 102 34.14 -0.86 5.20
CA THR A 102 33.87 -1.61 6.43
C THR A 102 34.40 -0.92 7.69
N SER A 103 35.55 -0.22 7.59
CA SER A 103 36.16 0.43 8.76
C SER A 103 35.51 1.79 9.09
N GLU A 104 35.12 2.57 8.08
CA GLU A 104 34.46 3.87 8.28
C GLU A 104 33.00 3.73 8.76
N GLN A 105 32.32 2.62 8.44
CA GLN A 105 30.94 2.38 8.87
C GLN A 105 30.76 2.28 10.38
N VAL A 106 31.79 1.85 11.11
CA VAL A 106 31.78 1.76 12.59
C VAL A 106 31.65 3.14 13.24
N PHE A 107 32.16 4.20 12.59
CA PHE A 107 32.15 5.57 13.13
C PHE A 107 30.86 6.36 12.82
N ASN A 108 29.98 5.81 11.98
CA ASN A 108 28.71 6.47 11.65
C ASN A 108 27.64 6.21 12.72
N THR A 109 26.82 7.22 12.99
CA THR A 109 25.67 7.07 13.89
C THR A 109 24.69 6.03 13.33
N PRO A 110 24.43 4.91 14.04
CA PRO A 110 23.55 3.88 13.53
C PRO A 110 22.10 4.38 13.53
N GLN A 111 21.48 4.43 12.35
CA GLN A 111 20.08 4.85 12.21
C GLN A 111 19.07 3.70 12.41
N SER A 112 19.55 2.45 12.51
CA SER A 112 18.71 1.26 12.66
C SER A 112 19.44 0.19 13.47
N SER A 113 18.68 -0.65 14.16
CA SER A 113 19.20 -1.85 14.85
C SER A 113 20.05 -2.73 13.93
N GLN A 114 19.67 -2.85 12.65
CA GLN A 114 20.46 -3.61 11.68
C GLN A 114 21.83 -2.97 11.39
N ALA A 115 21.89 -1.63 11.35
CA ALA A 115 23.15 -0.91 11.16
C ALA A 115 24.07 -1.11 12.39
N LEU A 116 23.50 -1.06 13.59
CA LEU A 116 24.23 -1.32 14.84
C LEU A 116 24.74 -2.77 14.90
N ASN A 117 23.91 -3.76 14.55
CA ASN A 117 24.31 -5.16 14.49
C ASN A 117 25.45 -5.40 13.49
N LYS A 118 25.42 -4.74 12.33
CA LYS A 118 26.52 -4.81 11.34
C LYS A 118 27.80 -4.21 11.90
N ALA A 119 27.75 -3.04 12.53
CA ALA A 119 28.89 -2.42 13.18
C ALA A 119 29.46 -3.31 14.30
N GLN A 120 28.59 -3.94 15.10
CA GLN A 120 29.00 -4.91 16.12
C GLN A 120 29.71 -6.12 15.51
N GLN A 121 29.21 -6.66 14.39
CA GLN A 121 29.87 -7.77 13.69
C GLN A 121 31.24 -7.38 13.15
N GLN A 122 31.38 -6.16 12.62
CA GLN A 122 32.66 -5.63 12.15
C GLN A 122 33.66 -5.46 13.30
N LEU A 123 33.23 -4.90 14.42
CA LEU A 123 34.04 -4.77 15.62
C LEU A 123 34.52 -6.11 16.16
N LEU A 124 33.70 -7.17 16.06
CA LEU A 124 34.09 -8.53 16.46
C LEU A 124 35.19 -9.15 15.59
N LEU A 125 35.42 -8.61 14.38
CA LEU A 125 36.52 -9.05 13.50
C LEU A 125 37.86 -8.42 13.90
N SER A 126 37.85 -7.19 14.42
CA SER A 126 39.06 -6.47 14.86
C SER A 126 39.35 -6.65 16.35
N GLU A 127 38.33 -6.75 17.18
CA GLU A 127 38.41 -6.73 18.64
C GLU A 127 37.52 -7.79 19.30
N SER A 128 37.93 -8.31 20.45
CA SER A 128 37.08 -9.19 21.25
C SER A 128 36.15 -8.39 22.18
N LEU A 129 34.87 -8.26 21.83
CA LEU A 129 33.88 -7.58 22.68
C LEU A 129 33.43 -8.46 23.84
N SER A 130 33.40 -7.89 25.05
CA SER A 130 32.83 -8.52 26.25
C SER A 130 31.34 -8.83 26.08
N ARG A 131 30.86 -9.86 26.80
CA ARG A 131 29.44 -10.25 26.81
C ARG A 131 28.53 -9.10 27.25
N SER A 132 28.93 -8.33 28.26
CA SER A 132 28.18 -7.16 28.73
C SER A 132 28.02 -6.10 27.63
N THR A 133 29.11 -5.78 26.92
CA THR A 133 29.10 -4.83 25.80
C THR A 133 28.15 -5.27 24.70
N ARG A 134 28.17 -6.56 24.32
CA ARG A 134 27.23 -7.09 23.30
C ARG A 134 25.77 -6.96 23.73
N ILE A 135 25.48 -7.18 25.01
CA ILE A 135 24.11 -7.03 25.55
C ILE A 135 23.68 -5.56 25.51
N VAL A 136 24.55 -4.64 25.93
CA VAL A 136 24.27 -3.19 25.90
C VAL A 136 24.04 -2.70 24.47
N LEU A 137 24.86 -3.14 23.50
CA LEU A 137 24.68 -2.83 22.08
C LEU A 137 23.36 -3.39 21.52
N GLY A 138 23.00 -4.62 21.90
CA GLY A 138 21.69 -5.20 21.56
C GLY A 138 20.52 -4.38 22.12
N LYS A 139 20.62 -3.92 23.37
CA LYS A 139 19.62 -3.06 24.00
C LYS A 139 19.55 -1.66 23.39
N ALA A 140 20.70 -1.09 22.98
CA ALA A 140 20.73 0.14 22.20
C ALA A 140 20.02 -0.04 20.85
N GLY A 141 20.21 -1.18 20.18
CA GLY A 141 19.49 -1.53 18.94
C GLY A 141 17.97 -1.59 19.15
N GLU A 142 17.52 -2.22 20.24
CA GLU A 142 16.11 -2.28 20.63
C GLU A 142 15.53 -0.88 20.88
N ALA A 143 16.26 -0.01 21.60
CA ALA A 143 15.86 1.37 21.83
C ALA A 143 15.76 2.19 20.52
N ILE A 144 16.67 1.99 19.57
CA ILE A 144 16.60 2.63 18.24
C ILE A 144 15.35 2.18 17.48
N THR A 145 15.01 0.89 17.53
CA THR A 145 13.78 0.41 16.89
C THR A 145 12.55 1.05 17.49
N GLU A 146 12.50 1.18 18.82
CA GLU A 146 11.39 1.81 19.52
C GLU A 146 11.30 3.31 19.22
N ALA A 147 12.43 4.01 19.14
CA ALA A 147 12.46 5.42 18.72
C ALA A 147 11.97 5.60 17.28
N ASN A 148 12.39 4.73 16.37
CA ASN A 148 11.97 4.77 14.97
C ASN A 148 10.48 4.45 14.80
N THR A 149 9.94 3.49 15.55
CA THR A 149 8.49 3.18 15.51
C THR A 149 7.67 4.35 16.03
N ARG A 150 8.05 4.94 17.16
CA ARG A 150 7.41 6.16 17.69
C ARG A 150 7.49 7.31 16.70
N ALA A 151 8.64 7.55 16.08
CA ALA A 151 8.81 8.59 15.08
C ALA A 151 7.94 8.36 13.83
N ALA A 152 7.77 7.10 13.40
CA ALA A 152 6.87 6.76 12.30
C ALA A 152 5.39 6.98 12.67
N GLN A 153 4.98 6.60 13.88
CA GLN A 153 3.64 6.84 14.41
C GLN A 153 3.31 8.33 14.45
N LEU A 154 4.20 9.14 15.04
CA LEU A 154 4.02 10.60 15.11
C LEU A 154 3.98 11.24 13.72
N LYS A 155 4.76 10.75 12.74
CA LYS A 155 4.69 11.22 11.36
C LYS A 155 3.34 10.89 10.71
N ALA A 156 2.81 9.69 10.94
CA ALA A 156 1.51 9.28 10.42
C ALA A 156 0.38 10.12 11.03
N GLU A 157 0.37 10.34 12.34
CA GLU A 157 -0.59 11.21 13.02
C GLU A 157 -0.52 12.65 12.50
N ASN A 158 0.70 13.20 12.34
CA ASN A 158 0.88 14.53 11.76
C ASN A 158 0.33 14.63 10.33
N GLN A 159 0.53 13.60 9.51
CA GLN A 159 -0.02 13.56 8.15
C GLN A 159 -1.55 13.48 8.17
N GLN A 160 -2.13 12.67 9.06
CA GLN A 160 -3.57 12.55 9.24
C GLN A 160 -4.19 13.88 9.70
N LEU A 161 -3.59 14.55 10.68
CA LEU A 161 -4.04 15.86 11.17
C LEU A 161 -3.94 16.92 10.07
N LYS A 162 -2.85 16.93 9.29
CA LYS A 162 -2.72 17.83 8.13
C LYS A 162 -3.82 17.60 7.11
N TYR A 163 -4.10 16.34 6.78
CA TYR A 163 -5.18 15.96 5.88
C TYR A 163 -6.55 16.44 6.41
N GLN A 164 -6.83 16.24 7.71
CA GLN A 164 -8.06 16.73 8.33
C GLN A 164 -8.18 18.26 8.27
N LEU A 165 -7.10 18.99 8.53
CA LEU A 165 -7.08 20.45 8.41
C LEU A 165 -7.32 20.92 6.98
N ASP A 166 -6.70 20.28 6.00
CA ASP A 166 -6.87 20.63 4.58
C ASP A 166 -8.30 20.31 4.11
N HIS A 167 -8.83 19.16 4.50
CA HIS A 167 -10.22 18.79 4.22
C HIS A 167 -11.23 19.76 4.88
N CYS A 168 -11.00 20.15 6.14
CA CYS A 168 -11.81 21.14 6.84
C CYS A 168 -11.71 22.53 6.17
N LYS A 169 -10.53 22.97 5.73
CA LYS A 169 -10.38 24.24 5.01
C LYS A 169 -11.12 24.25 3.68
N ILE A 170 -11.09 23.14 2.95
CA ILE A 170 -11.78 23.00 1.66
C ILE A 170 -13.30 22.94 1.85
N THR A 171 -13.78 22.24 2.88
CA THR A 171 -15.21 22.02 3.13
C THR A 171 -15.86 23.25 3.81
N CYS A 172 -15.15 23.87 4.75
CA CYS A 172 -15.60 25.05 5.48
C CYS A 172 -15.07 26.32 4.84
N THR A 173 -15.43 26.59 3.59
CA THR A 173 -15.21 27.91 3.00
C THR A 173 -15.98 28.95 3.83
N ARG A 174 -15.32 30.08 4.15
CA ARG A 174 -15.92 31.13 4.97
C ARG A 174 -17.22 31.60 4.30
N LYS A 175 -18.35 31.44 4.97
CA LYS A 175 -19.64 31.96 4.49
C LYS A 175 -19.64 33.47 4.66
N ARG A 176 -19.86 34.21 3.57
CA ARG A 176 -19.96 35.67 3.60
C ARG A 176 -21.21 36.06 4.38
N VAL A 177 -21.05 36.90 5.40
CA VAL A 177 -22.19 37.53 6.07
C VAL A 177 -22.90 38.43 5.05
N GLN A 178 -24.20 38.25 4.86
CA GLN A 178 -24.98 39.13 3.98
C GLN A 178 -25.00 40.53 4.59
N VAL A 179 -24.56 41.52 3.80
CA VAL A 179 -24.59 42.94 4.17
C VAL A 179 -25.83 43.56 3.56
N ASN A 180 -26.57 44.35 4.34
CA ASN A 180 -27.73 45.08 3.84
C ASN A 180 -27.27 46.07 2.76
N PRO A 181 -27.92 46.15 1.58
CA PRO A 181 -27.50 47.05 0.49
C PRO A 181 -27.48 48.54 0.88
N ASN A 182 -28.19 48.93 1.93
CA ASN A 182 -28.21 50.31 2.44
C ASN A 182 -27.10 50.60 3.46
N GLU A 183 -26.32 49.60 3.87
CA GLU A 183 -25.23 49.75 4.83
C GLU A 183 -23.87 49.51 4.17
N ARG A 184 -22.88 50.33 4.54
CA ARG A 184 -21.52 50.25 3.97
C ARG A 184 -20.70 49.07 4.50
N PHE A 185 -20.99 48.61 5.70
CA PHE A 185 -20.26 47.52 6.38
C PHE A 185 -21.25 46.67 7.20
N SER A 186 -20.89 45.41 7.47
CA SER A 186 -21.66 44.55 8.37
C SER A 186 -21.60 45.07 9.80
N ASN A 187 -22.76 45.25 10.44
CA ASN A 187 -22.81 45.59 11.87
C ASN A 187 -22.34 44.39 12.74
N VAL A 188 -21.71 44.67 13.89
CA VAL A 188 -21.22 43.66 14.85
C VAL A 188 -22.34 42.71 15.29
N GLU A 189 -23.54 43.22 15.53
CA GLU A 189 -24.71 42.41 15.90
C GLU A 189 -25.12 41.45 14.77
N SER A 190 -25.05 41.91 13.52
CA SER A 190 -25.36 41.08 12.34
C SER A 190 -24.35 39.94 12.16
N ILE A 191 -23.09 40.22 12.49
CA ILE A 191 -22.00 39.23 12.48
C ILE A 191 -22.23 38.21 13.59
N GLN A 192 -22.54 38.66 14.81
CA GLN A 192 -22.79 37.77 15.95
C GLN A 192 -24.01 36.86 15.68
N ALA A 193 -25.11 37.44 15.20
CA ALA A 193 -26.30 36.66 14.84
C ALA A 193 -26.03 35.67 13.70
N ALA A 194 -25.11 35.97 12.78
CA ALA A 194 -24.71 35.04 11.73
C ALA A 194 -23.85 33.89 12.27
N ILE A 195 -22.98 34.15 13.25
CA ILE A 195 -22.20 33.12 13.96
C ILE A 195 -23.16 32.18 14.73
N ASP A 196 -24.10 32.73 15.49
CA ASP A 196 -25.04 31.95 16.29
C ASP A 196 -25.96 31.08 15.40
N ARG A 197 -26.44 31.63 14.28
CA ARG A 197 -27.20 30.87 13.27
C ARG A 197 -26.35 29.77 12.63
N ALA A 198 -25.08 30.04 12.35
CA ALA A 198 -24.17 29.02 11.80
C ALA A 198 -23.94 27.89 12.81
N ALA A 199 -23.77 28.20 14.09
CA ALA A 199 -23.64 27.21 15.16
C ALA A 199 -24.92 26.37 15.31
N ALA A 200 -26.10 27.00 15.31
CA ALA A 200 -27.38 26.30 15.38
C ALA A 200 -27.61 25.37 14.18
N LEU A 201 -27.27 25.82 12.97
CA LEU A 201 -27.36 24.99 11.76
C LEU A 201 -26.39 23.81 11.80
N GLN A 202 -25.18 23.97 12.36
CA GLN A 202 -24.26 22.86 12.55
C GLN A 202 -24.80 21.81 13.53
N VAL A 203 -25.43 22.24 14.62
CA VAL A 203 -26.08 21.32 15.58
C VAL A 203 -27.23 20.55 14.92
N GLN A 204 -28.07 21.23 14.13
CA GLN A 204 -29.15 20.56 13.38
C GLN A 204 -28.62 19.64 12.26
N GLN A 205 -27.53 20.01 11.60
CA GLN A 205 -26.89 19.16 10.60
C GLN A 205 -26.26 17.91 11.25
N ALA A 206 -25.68 18.03 12.44
CA ALA A 206 -25.13 16.91 13.18
C ALA A 206 -26.23 15.95 13.67
N SER A 207 -27.38 16.46 14.12
CA SER A 207 -28.50 15.60 14.53
C SER A 207 -29.12 14.87 13.33
N THR A 208 -29.32 15.57 12.21
CA THR A 208 -29.86 14.95 10.98
C THR A 208 -28.86 14.02 10.28
N SER A 209 -27.55 14.26 10.39
CA SER A 209 -26.55 13.33 9.89
C SER A 209 -26.51 12.04 10.71
N ALA A 210 -26.59 12.15 12.04
CA ALA A 210 -26.65 10.98 12.94
C ALA A 210 -27.91 10.13 12.66
N GLU A 211 -29.06 10.77 12.42
CA GLU A 211 -30.31 10.09 12.05
C GLU A 211 -30.17 9.35 10.71
N LYS A 212 -29.61 9.99 9.68
CA LYS A 212 -29.35 9.34 8.37
C LYS A 212 -28.32 8.21 8.45
N GLU A 213 -27.32 8.32 9.32
CA GLU A 213 -26.36 7.25 9.57
C GLU A 213 -27.02 6.05 10.27
N ALA A 214 -27.92 6.30 11.22
CA ALA A 214 -28.70 5.25 11.88
C ALA A 214 -29.65 4.54 10.90
N GLU A 215 -30.34 5.28 10.01
CA GLU A 215 -31.17 4.69 8.96
C GLU A 215 -30.36 3.83 7.99
N LYS A 216 -29.18 4.30 7.56
CA LYS A 216 -28.27 3.50 6.72
C LYS A 216 -27.77 2.25 7.44
N ALA A 217 -27.44 2.36 8.74
CA ALA A 217 -27.02 1.21 9.54
C ALA A 217 -28.16 0.18 9.67
N ALA A 218 -29.39 0.63 9.88
CA ALA A 218 -30.59 -0.22 9.92
C ALA A 218 -30.86 -0.89 8.57
N ALA A 219 -30.78 -0.16 7.46
CA ALA A 219 -30.92 -0.71 6.11
C ALA A 219 -29.82 -1.76 5.80
N ALA A 220 -28.58 -1.49 6.21
CA ALA A 220 -27.48 -2.44 6.09
C ALA A 220 -27.67 -3.69 6.97
N ALA A 221 -28.28 -3.55 8.16
CA ALA A 221 -28.65 -4.68 9.00
C ALA A 221 -29.75 -5.53 8.35
N LEU A 222 -30.82 -4.91 7.84
CA LEU A 222 -31.89 -5.61 7.11
C LEU A 222 -31.37 -6.35 5.87
N ALA A 223 -30.46 -5.74 5.10
CA ALA A 223 -29.83 -6.39 3.96
C ALA A 223 -29.01 -7.62 4.37
N ARG A 224 -28.30 -7.57 5.50
CA ARG A 224 -27.58 -8.74 6.05
C ARG A 224 -28.54 -9.85 6.48
N THR A 225 -29.65 -9.51 7.12
CA THR A 225 -30.68 -10.48 7.54
C THR A 225 -31.33 -11.17 6.34
N LEU A 226 -31.68 -10.42 5.29
CA LEU A 226 -32.21 -10.97 4.04
C LEU A 226 -31.22 -11.94 3.37
N ASN A 227 -29.94 -11.57 3.33
CA ASN A 227 -28.90 -12.43 2.77
C ASN A 227 -28.72 -13.73 3.58
N SER A 228 -28.79 -13.67 4.91
CA SER A 228 -28.70 -14.87 5.75
C SER A 228 -29.89 -15.82 5.55
N MET A 229 -31.10 -15.27 5.35
CA MET A 229 -32.28 -16.08 5.03
C MET A 229 -32.10 -16.79 3.68
N TYR A 230 -31.64 -16.08 2.64
CA TYR A 230 -31.42 -16.68 1.33
C TYR A 230 -30.42 -17.85 1.36
N THR A 231 -29.39 -17.79 2.21
CA THR A 231 -28.41 -18.87 2.35
C THR A 231 -28.93 -20.11 3.08
N GLN A 232 -29.99 -20.00 3.91
CA GLN A 232 -30.58 -21.14 4.61
C GLN A 232 -31.47 -22.02 3.72
N TRP A 233 -31.97 -21.49 2.60
CA TRP A 233 -32.85 -22.21 1.67
C TRP A 233 -32.13 -22.87 0.49
N GLN A 234 -30.79 -22.91 0.51
CA GLN A 234 -29.94 -23.54 -0.52
C GLN A 234 -29.29 -24.87 -0.06
N ILE A 235 -29.81 -25.50 1.01
CA ILE A 235 -29.49 -26.87 1.43
C ILE A 235 -30.66 -27.77 1.06
#